data_AF-A0AB34G958-F1
#
_entry.id   AF-A0AB34G958-F1
#
_cell.length_a   1.000
_cell.length_b   1.000
_cell.length_c   1.000
_cell.angle_alpha   90.00
_cell.angle_beta   90.00
_cell.angle_gamma   90.00
#
_symmetry.space_group_name_H-M   'P 1'
#
loop_
_entity.id
_entity.type
_entity.pdbx_description
1 polymer ?
#
loop_
_entity_poly.entity_id
_entity_poly.type
_entity_poly.pdbx_seq_one_letter_code
_entity_poly.pdbx_strand_id
1 'polypeptide(L)'
;MGNLKSVGQEPGPPCGLGLGLGLGLCSKQGPASPAPEPSRAPAPAPPPAPDHSPAPNSPQLTRPPEGPKFPRVKNWEVGSITYDTLCAQSQQDGPCTPRRCLGSLVFPRKLQSRPSQGPPPPEQLLSQARDFINQYYSSIKRSGSQAHKERLQEVEAEVGATGTYQLRESELVFGAKQAWRNAPRCVGRIQWGKLQVWLASQHPVWGQGDTGEEKMGCDIS
;
A
#
# COMPACT_ATOMS: atom_id res chain seq x y z
N MET A 1 -16.20 -6.16 41.33
CA MET A 1 -17.67 -5.94 41.29
C MET A 1 -17.96 -4.67 40.49
N GLY A 2 -18.96 -4.70 39.59
CA GLY A 2 -19.44 -3.51 38.88
C GLY A 2 -19.39 -3.64 37.35
N ASN A 3 -20.13 -4.56 36.74
CA ASN A 3 -21.52 -4.46 36.22
C ASN A 3 -21.52 -4.32 34.68
N LEU A 4 -21.89 -5.44 34.05
CA LEU A 4 -21.93 -5.72 32.62
C LEU A 4 -23.25 -5.17 32.05
N LYS A 5 -23.20 -4.18 31.16
CA LYS A 5 -24.39 -3.74 30.43
C LYS A 5 -24.49 -4.48 29.11
N SER A 6 -25.43 -5.43 29.09
CA SER A 6 -25.88 -6.19 27.93
C SER A 6 -26.58 -5.26 26.94
N VAL A 7 -26.23 -5.35 25.66
CA VAL A 7 -26.96 -4.69 24.56
C VAL A 7 -27.18 -5.70 23.44
N GLY A 8 -28.46 -6.04 23.27
CA GLY A 8 -29.18 -6.23 22.00
C GLY A 8 -28.54 -7.13 20.95
N GLN A 9 -28.98 -8.39 20.92
CA GLN A 9 -28.81 -9.30 19.80
C GLN A 9 -29.98 -9.09 18.83
N GLU A 10 -29.70 -8.72 17.57
CA GLU A 10 -30.67 -8.69 16.47
C GLU A 10 -30.28 -9.72 15.40
N PRO A 11 -31.25 -10.44 14.80
CA PRO A 11 -31.02 -11.60 13.96
C PRO A 11 -30.63 -11.23 12.52
N GLY A 12 -29.70 -11.99 11.95
CA GLY A 12 -29.29 -11.87 10.54
C GLY A 12 -30.34 -12.43 9.56
N PRO A 13 -30.27 -12.04 8.28
CA PRO A 13 -31.18 -12.55 7.25
C PRO A 13 -30.73 -13.93 6.74
N PRO A 14 -31.67 -14.82 6.35
CA PRO A 14 -31.36 -16.16 5.87
C PRO A 14 -30.84 -16.16 4.42
N CYS A 15 -29.80 -16.98 4.19
CA CYS A 15 -29.38 -17.40 2.86
C CYS A 15 -30.37 -18.44 2.32
N GLY A 16 -30.99 -18.15 1.17
CA GLY A 16 -31.87 -19.05 0.44
C GLY A 16 -31.20 -19.61 -0.81
N LEU A 17 -31.06 -20.93 -0.84
CA LEU A 17 -30.58 -21.76 -1.95
C LEU A 17 -31.58 -21.76 -3.11
N GLY A 18 -31.08 -21.77 -4.35
CA GLY A 18 -31.88 -21.96 -5.56
C GLY A 18 -31.05 -22.63 -6.66
N LEU A 19 -31.23 -23.95 -6.77
CA LEU A 19 -30.62 -24.85 -7.73
C LEU A 19 -31.14 -24.58 -9.16
N GLY A 20 -30.26 -24.73 -10.15
CA GLY A 20 -30.63 -24.69 -11.58
C GLY A 20 -29.56 -25.36 -12.44
N LEU A 21 -29.53 -26.69 -12.43
CA LEU A 21 -28.79 -27.53 -13.37
C LEU A 21 -29.47 -27.44 -14.75
N GLY A 22 -28.70 -27.07 -15.77
CA GLY A 22 -29.12 -27.11 -17.17
C GLY A 22 -27.96 -27.59 -18.05
N LEU A 23 -27.88 -28.90 -18.25
CA LEU A 23 -27.01 -29.56 -19.22
C LEU A 23 -27.56 -29.32 -20.63
N GLY A 24 -26.71 -28.82 -21.54
CA GLY A 24 -27.00 -28.69 -22.97
C GLY A 24 -25.77 -29.01 -23.79
N LEU A 25 -25.88 -30.04 -24.64
CA LEU A 25 -24.82 -30.76 -25.34
C LEU A 25 -24.20 -29.99 -26.54
N CYS A 26 -23.00 -30.45 -26.89
CA CYS A 26 -22.12 -30.08 -28.00
C CYS A 26 -22.77 -29.88 -29.39
N SER A 27 -22.20 -28.95 -30.17
CA SER A 27 -21.70 -29.27 -31.52
C SER A 27 -20.55 -28.35 -31.95
N LYS A 28 -19.45 -29.01 -32.34
CA LYS A 28 -18.23 -28.50 -32.99
C LYS A 28 -18.53 -28.24 -34.47
N GLN A 29 -18.12 -27.11 -35.05
CA GLN A 29 -17.60 -27.09 -36.42
C GLN A 29 -16.59 -25.95 -36.61
N GLY A 30 -15.43 -26.32 -37.15
CA GLY A 30 -14.33 -25.44 -37.56
C GLY A 30 -14.47 -24.97 -39.02
N PRO A 31 -13.41 -24.40 -39.61
CA PRO A 31 -13.48 -23.09 -40.27
C PRO A 31 -13.58 -23.16 -41.80
N ALA A 32 -14.20 -22.13 -42.39
CA ALA A 32 -14.05 -21.81 -43.81
C ALA A 32 -14.12 -20.29 -44.02
N SER A 33 -13.26 -19.77 -44.87
CA SER A 33 -13.14 -18.37 -45.32
C SER A 33 -12.80 -18.40 -46.82
N PRO A 34 -12.88 -17.30 -47.58
CA PRO A 34 -14.02 -16.41 -47.81
C PRO A 34 -14.33 -16.26 -49.33
N ALA A 35 -15.49 -15.69 -49.68
CA ALA A 35 -15.82 -15.24 -51.05
C ALA A 35 -16.76 -14.01 -50.97
N PRO A 36 -16.81 -13.15 -52.01
CA PRO A 36 -16.73 -11.69 -51.87
C PRO A 36 -18.07 -10.96 -51.68
N GLU A 37 -17.99 -9.81 -51.00
CA GLU A 37 -19.07 -8.85 -50.76
C GLU A 37 -19.59 -8.17 -52.04
N PRO A 38 -20.91 -7.91 -52.14
CA PRO A 38 -21.44 -6.77 -52.87
C PRO A 38 -21.63 -5.57 -51.93
N SER A 39 -21.01 -4.46 -52.34
CA SER A 39 -21.03 -3.10 -51.80
C SER A 39 -22.35 -2.68 -51.13
N ARG A 40 -22.35 -2.50 -49.80
CA ARG A 40 -23.46 -1.91 -49.04
C ARG A 40 -23.15 -0.45 -48.67
N ALA A 41 -24.06 0.45 -49.03
CA ALA A 41 -24.00 1.87 -48.74
C ALA A 41 -23.80 2.17 -47.22
N PRO A 42 -23.17 3.30 -46.85
CA PRO A 42 -22.89 3.62 -45.46
C PRO A 42 -24.18 3.76 -44.64
N ALA A 43 -24.26 3.03 -43.53
CA ALA A 43 -25.34 3.14 -42.57
C ALA A 43 -25.30 4.52 -41.87
N PRO A 44 -26.46 5.15 -41.61
CA PRO A 44 -26.51 6.42 -40.88
C PRO A 44 -26.02 6.24 -39.43
N ALA A 45 -25.35 7.26 -38.90
CA ALA A 45 -24.77 7.28 -37.56
C ALA A 45 -25.83 7.03 -36.46
N PRO A 46 -25.48 6.33 -35.37
CA PRO A 46 -26.39 6.11 -34.25
C PRO A 46 -26.72 7.44 -33.55
N PRO A 47 -27.95 7.58 -33.01
CA PRO A 47 -28.34 8.78 -32.27
C PRO A 47 -27.49 8.96 -31.00
N PRO A 48 -27.28 10.21 -30.54
CA PRO A 48 -26.50 10.49 -29.33
C PRO A 48 -27.13 9.81 -28.11
N ALA A 49 -26.27 9.29 -27.24
CA ALA A 49 -26.67 8.66 -25.99
C ALA A 49 -27.47 9.64 -25.11
N PRO A 50 -28.51 9.19 -24.39
CA PRO A 50 -29.25 10.05 -23.49
C PRO A 50 -28.35 10.52 -22.34
N ASP A 51 -28.38 11.82 -22.09
CA ASP A 51 -27.77 12.46 -20.93
C ASP A 51 -28.30 11.80 -19.65
N HIS A 52 -27.45 11.02 -18.97
CA HIS A 52 -27.77 10.47 -17.66
C HIS A 52 -27.70 11.58 -16.61
N SER A 53 -28.74 12.40 -16.58
CA SER A 53 -29.08 13.17 -15.39
C SER A 53 -29.34 12.18 -14.25
N PRO A 54 -28.71 12.34 -13.07
CA PRO A 54 -28.93 11.42 -11.96
C PRO A 54 -30.39 11.47 -11.51
N ALA A 55 -31.01 10.30 -11.35
CA ALA A 55 -32.38 10.16 -10.91
C ALA A 55 -32.62 10.91 -9.57
N PRO A 56 -33.75 11.63 -9.38
CA PRO A 56 -33.99 12.47 -8.20
C PRO A 56 -34.01 11.75 -6.84
N ASN A 57 -34.02 10.41 -6.82
CA ASN A 57 -34.25 9.60 -5.61
C ASN A 57 -33.17 8.52 -5.38
N SER A 58 -31.90 8.83 -5.63
CA SER A 58 -30.82 8.04 -5.01
C SER A 58 -30.69 8.46 -3.54
N PRO A 59 -30.67 7.52 -2.56
CA PRO A 59 -30.37 7.89 -1.18
C PRO A 59 -29.00 8.54 -1.17
N GLN A 60 -28.96 9.86 -0.93
CA GLN A 60 -27.71 10.49 -0.59
C GLN A 60 -27.24 9.82 0.69
N LEU A 61 -26.09 9.15 0.62
CA LEU A 61 -25.36 8.72 1.82
C LEU A 61 -24.98 10.01 2.56
N THR A 62 -25.90 10.50 3.38
CA THR A 62 -25.72 11.68 4.22
C THR A 62 -24.54 11.39 5.11
N ARG A 63 -23.47 12.16 4.89
CA ARG A 63 -22.18 12.05 5.55
C ARG A 63 -22.41 12.18 7.07
N PRO A 64 -22.17 11.12 7.87
CA PRO A 64 -22.23 11.25 9.33
C PRO A 64 -21.13 12.22 9.79
N PRO A 65 -21.35 12.95 10.90
CA PRO A 65 -20.59 14.13 11.32
C PRO A 65 -19.07 13.89 11.38
N GLU A 66 -18.32 14.97 11.11
CA GLU A 66 -16.88 15.04 10.91
C GLU A 66 -16.08 14.87 12.22
N GLY A 67 -16.00 13.63 12.70
CA GLY A 67 -14.92 13.20 13.61
C GLY A 67 -13.87 12.39 12.84
N PRO A 68 -12.63 12.23 13.38
CA PRO A 68 -11.66 11.31 12.81
C PRO A 68 -12.24 9.88 12.82
N LYS A 69 -12.54 9.36 11.62
CA LYS A 69 -13.14 8.03 11.44
C LYS A 69 -12.04 6.98 11.43
N PHE A 70 -11.68 6.48 12.60
CA PHE A 70 -10.81 5.32 12.73
C PHE A 70 -11.58 4.05 12.34
N PRO A 71 -11.06 3.22 11.41
CA PRO A 71 -11.73 1.98 11.02
C PRO A 71 -11.94 1.05 12.21
N ARG A 72 -13.18 0.58 12.38
CA ARG A 72 -13.54 -0.47 13.33
C ARG A 72 -13.25 -1.83 12.72
N VAL A 73 -12.32 -2.58 13.31
CA VAL A 73 -11.92 -3.92 12.87
C VAL A 73 -12.53 -4.95 13.81
N LYS A 74 -13.21 -5.96 13.25
CA LYS A 74 -13.86 -7.02 14.02
C LYS A 74 -13.22 -8.36 13.68
N ASN A 75 -12.83 -9.10 14.71
CA ASN A 75 -12.57 -10.54 14.59
C ASN A 75 -13.92 -11.26 14.67
N TRP A 76 -14.31 -11.98 13.63
CA TRP A 76 -15.61 -12.67 13.57
C TRP A 76 -15.63 -14.02 14.30
N GLU A 77 -14.47 -14.64 14.50
CA GLU A 77 -14.33 -15.90 15.24
C GLU A 77 -14.48 -15.66 16.74
N VAL A 78 -13.76 -14.69 17.29
CA VAL A 78 -13.73 -14.38 18.73
C VAL A 78 -14.75 -13.29 19.12
N GLY A 79 -15.23 -12.51 18.14
CA GLY A 79 -16.15 -11.39 18.37
C GLY A 79 -15.48 -10.11 18.90
N SER A 80 -14.16 -10.11 19.12
CA SER A 80 -13.42 -8.94 19.60
C SER A 80 -13.37 -7.82 18.57
N ILE A 81 -13.32 -6.57 19.06
CA ILE A 81 -13.32 -5.36 18.23
C ILE A 81 -12.12 -4.48 18.61
N THR A 82 -11.41 -3.99 17.60
CA THR A 82 -10.32 -3.02 17.73
C THR A 82 -10.55 -1.83 16.78
N TYR A 83 -9.88 -0.71 17.05
CA TYR A 83 -9.91 0.48 16.21
C TYR A 83 -8.49 0.80 15.73
N ASP A 84 -8.31 0.97 14.42
CA ASP A 84 -7.02 1.32 13.85
C ASP A 84 -6.85 2.85 13.84
N THR A 85 -6.02 3.35 14.76
CA THR A 85 -5.63 4.77 14.80
C THR A 85 -4.33 5.03 14.02
N LEU A 86 -3.55 3.99 13.73
CA LEU A 86 -2.27 4.09 13.04
C LEU A 86 -2.46 4.45 11.57
N CYS A 87 -3.58 4.05 10.95
CA CYS A 87 -3.89 4.39 9.56
C CYS A 87 -3.91 5.91 9.30
N ALA A 88 -4.20 6.73 10.31
CA ALA A 88 -4.19 8.19 10.20
C ALA A 88 -2.77 8.78 10.07
N GLN A 89 -1.73 8.01 10.38
CA GLN A 89 -0.32 8.39 10.19
C GLN A 89 0.19 8.08 8.79
N SER A 90 -0.62 7.45 7.92
CA SER A 90 -0.23 7.14 6.54
C SER A 90 -0.09 8.42 5.72
N GLN A 91 1.10 8.67 5.20
CA GLN A 91 1.36 9.82 4.31
C GLN A 91 1.16 9.49 2.83
N GLN A 92 1.05 8.21 2.48
CA GLN A 92 0.91 7.75 1.11
C GLN A 92 -0.51 7.24 0.86
N ASP A 93 -1.13 7.73 -0.21
CA ASP A 93 -2.43 7.27 -0.65
C ASP A 93 -2.35 5.87 -1.27
N GLY A 94 -3.30 5.03 -0.88
CA GLY A 94 -3.51 3.73 -1.53
C GLY A 94 -4.06 3.85 -2.96
N PRO A 95 -4.18 2.71 -3.67
CA PRO A 95 -4.78 2.68 -5.00
C PRO A 95 -6.30 2.84 -4.99
N CYS A 96 -6.96 2.67 -3.85
CA CYS A 96 -8.42 2.72 -3.72
C CYS A 96 -8.95 4.16 -3.69
N THR A 97 -10.20 4.33 -4.12
CA THR A 97 -10.96 5.59 -3.97
C THR A 97 -12.30 5.30 -3.28
N PRO A 98 -13.04 6.33 -2.81
CA PRO A 98 -14.38 6.12 -2.24
C PRO A 98 -15.36 5.43 -3.20
N ARG A 99 -15.12 5.49 -4.52
CA ARG A 99 -15.98 4.87 -5.54
C ARG A 99 -15.55 3.48 -5.97
N ARG A 100 -14.27 3.11 -5.78
CA ARG A 100 -13.74 1.83 -6.27
C ARG A 100 -12.59 1.32 -5.42
N CYS A 101 -12.69 0.05 -5.02
CA CYS A 101 -11.62 -0.67 -4.36
C CYS A 101 -10.68 -1.32 -5.40
N LEU A 102 -9.38 -1.21 -5.14
CA LEU A 102 -8.29 -1.80 -5.93
C LEU A 102 -7.39 -2.74 -5.10
N GLY A 103 -7.90 -3.23 -3.98
CA GLY A 103 -7.13 -4.03 -3.02
C GLY A 103 -6.58 -5.35 -3.55
N SER A 104 -7.22 -5.94 -4.57
CA SER A 104 -6.76 -7.21 -5.19
C SER A 104 -5.66 -7.04 -6.24
N LEU A 105 -5.32 -5.81 -6.63
CA LEU A 105 -4.21 -5.60 -7.55
C LEU A 105 -2.89 -5.98 -6.89
N VAL A 106 -2.17 -6.94 -7.50
CA VAL A 106 -0.87 -7.38 -7.00
C VAL A 106 0.16 -6.26 -7.11
N PHE A 107 0.16 -5.50 -8.20
CA PHE A 107 1.13 -4.42 -8.43
C PHE A 107 0.43 -3.11 -8.76
N PRO A 108 -0.16 -2.41 -7.77
CA PRO A 108 -0.78 -1.12 -8.01
C PRO A 108 0.28 -0.09 -8.35
N ARG A 109 0.14 0.58 -9.50
CA ARG A 109 1.12 1.56 -10.01
C ARG A 109 1.50 2.65 -9.00
N LYS A 110 0.57 3.07 -8.14
CA LYS A 110 0.80 4.08 -7.09
C LYS A 110 1.78 3.64 -6.01
N LEU A 111 1.94 2.33 -5.77
CA LEU A 111 2.85 1.79 -4.76
C LEU A 111 4.16 1.27 -5.36
N GLN A 112 4.36 1.42 -6.67
CA GLN A 112 5.59 1.05 -7.33
C GLN A 112 6.57 2.23 -7.28
N SER A 113 7.74 2.02 -6.67
CA SER A 113 8.86 2.95 -6.80
C SER A 113 9.34 2.94 -8.25
N ARG A 114 9.16 4.05 -8.96
CA ARG A 114 9.73 4.22 -10.31
C ARG A 114 11.15 4.78 -10.20
N PRO A 115 12.07 4.38 -11.08
CA PRO A 115 13.35 5.07 -11.22
C PRO A 115 13.08 6.56 -11.44
N SER A 116 13.60 7.39 -10.55
CA SER A 116 13.36 8.83 -10.61
C SER A 116 14.18 9.45 -11.75
N GLN A 117 13.62 10.46 -12.41
CA GLN A 117 14.32 11.26 -13.41
C GLN A 117 15.23 12.33 -12.78
N GLY A 118 15.36 12.34 -11.45
CA GLY A 118 16.21 13.27 -10.69
C GLY A 118 15.96 13.20 -9.17
N PRO A 119 16.70 13.97 -8.37
CA PRO A 119 16.47 14.06 -6.93
C PRO A 119 15.04 14.58 -6.63
N PRO A 120 14.41 14.11 -5.53
CA PRO A 120 13.13 14.67 -5.10
C PRO A 120 13.28 16.16 -4.75
N PRO A 121 12.19 16.94 -4.81
CA PRO A 121 12.20 18.33 -4.34
C PRO A 121 12.71 18.43 -2.90
N PRO A 122 13.59 19.41 -2.58
CA PRO A 122 14.24 19.49 -1.27
C PRO A 122 13.23 19.65 -0.14
N GLU A 123 12.13 20.39 -0.34
CA GLU A 123 11.07 20.55 0.66
C GLU A 123 10.39 19.22 1.01
N GLN A 124 10.06 18.41 0.00
CA GLN A 124 9.47 17.09 0.20
C GLN A 124 10.44 16.15 0.93
N LEU A 125 11.72 16.17 0.54
CA LEU A 125 12.76 15.39 1.18
C LEU A 125 12.95 15.80 2.65
N LEU A 126 13.01 17.10 2.95
CA LEU A 126 13.14 17.62 4.30
C LEU A 126 11.96 17.23 5.19
N SER A 127 10.73 17.31 4.68
CA SER A 127 9.55 16.87 5.43
C SER A 127 9.65 15.38 5.80
N GLN A 128 9.98 14.52 4.83
CA GLN A 128 10.13 13.08 5.06
C GLN A 128 11.29 12.76 6.01
N ALA A 129 12.41 13.47 5.87
CA ALA A 129 13.59 13.30 6.72
C ALA A 129 13.28 13.69 8.17
N ARG A 130 12.63 14.84 8.40
CA ARG A 130 12.20 15.27 9.73
C ARG A 130 11.28 14.25 10.39
N ASP A 131 10.28 13.75 9.67
CA ASP A 131 9.36 12.74 10.19
C ASP A 131 10.07 11.44 10.56
N PHE A 132 11.01 11.00 9.73
CA PHE A 132 11.82 9.82 10.00
C PHE A 132 12.71 9.99 11.25
N ILE A 133 13.42 11.12 11.36
CA ILE A 133 14.26 11.42 12.54
C ILE A 133 13.41 11.52 13.81
N ASN A 134 12.24 12.15 13.74
CA ASN A 134 11.27 12.20 14.84
C ASN A 134 10.84 10.79 15.28
N GLN A 135 10.55 9.89 14.33
CA GLN A 135 10.21 8.50 14.62
C GLN A 135 11.36 7.75 15.29
N TYR A 136 12.59 7.92 14.79
CA TYR A 136 13.78 7.31 15.37
C TYR A 136 14.01 7.76 16.82
N TYR A 137 14.04 9.07 17.09
CA TYR A 137 14.26 9.59 18.44
C TYR A 137 13.12 9.26 19.41
N SER A 138 11.90 9.13 18.90
CA SER A 138 10.76 8.64 19.68
C SER A 138 10.90 7.16 20.06
N SER A 139 11.42 6.33 19.15
CA SER A 139 11.62 4.90 19.43
C SER A 139 12.64 4.64 20.55
N ILE A 140 13.68 5.48 20.65
CA ILE A 140 14.72 5.40 21.69
C ILE A 140 14.40 6.24 22.94
N LYS A 141 13.17 6.78 23.03
CA LYS A 141 12.70 7.63 24.15
C LYS A 141 13.58 8.86 24.40
N ARG A 142 14.09 9.48 23.33
CA ARG A 142 14.93 10.71 23.39
C ARG A 142 14.35 11.86 22.57
N SER A 143 13.04 11.85 22.32
CA SER A 143 12.34 12.96 21.68
C SER A 143 12.58 14.27 22.42
N GLY A 144 12.90 15.33 21.67
CA GLY A 144 13.13 16.68 22.21
C GLY A 144 14.48 16.89 22.91
N SER A 145 15.32 15.86 23.01
CA SER A 145 16.69 15.97 23.53
C SER A 145 17.56 16.91 22.69
N GLN A 146 18.68 17.38 23.25
CA GLN A 146 19.64 18.21 22.53
C GLN A 146 20.15 17.51 21.26
N ALA A 147 20.56 16.25 21.40
CA ALA A 147 20.99 15.41 20.28
C ALA A 147 19.91 15.23 19.19
N HIS A 148 18.62 15.32 19.54
CA HIS A 148 17.52 15.27 18.56
C HIS A 148 17.49 16.54 17.71
N LYS A 149 17.57 17.71 18.35
CA LYS A 149 17.54 19.01 17.69
C LYS A 149 18.77 19.21 16.81
N GLU A 150 19.95 18.84 17.32
CA GLU A 150 21.21 18.89 16.57
C GLU A 150 21.13 18.02 15.32
N ARG A 151 20.62 16.79 15.44
CA ARG A 151 20.47 15.91 14.27
C ARG A 151 19.51 16.45 13.22
N LEU A 152 18.40 17.09 13.63
CA LEU A 152 17.49 17.74 12.67
C LEU A 152 18.19 18.88 11.92
N GLN A 153 18.97 19.71 12.62
CA GLN A 153 19.74 20.81 12.01
C GLN A 153 20.83 20.29 11.06
N GLU A 154 21.55 19.23 11.43
CA GLU A 154 22.54 18.59 10.57
C GLU A 154 21.91 18.13 9.26
N VAL A 155 20.78 17.42 9.33
CA VAL A 155 20.08 16.91 8.14
C VAL A 155 19.59 18.05 7.26
N GLU A 156 19.06 19.12 7.85
CA GLU A 156 18.64 20.31 7.11
C GLU A 156 19.80 20.98 6.37
N ALA A 157 20.95 21.11 7.03
CA ALA A 157 22.16 21.67 6.43
C ALA A 157 22.71 20.78 5.30
N GLU A 158 22.72 19.45 5.51
CA GLU A 158 23.23 18.49 4.52
C GLU A 158 22.38 18.47 3.25
N VAL A 159 21.05 18.49 3.40
CA VAL A 159 20.12 18.60 2.26
C VAL A 159 20.28 19.95 1.56
N GLY A 160 20.46 21.04 2.30
CA GLY A 160 20.70 22.37 1.72
C GLY A 160 21.99 22.45 0.90
N ALA A 161 23.04 21.73 1.31
CA ALA A 161 24.34 21.75 0.66
C ALA A 161 24.47 20.75 -0.51
N THR A 162 23.92 19.54 -0.36
CA THR A 162 24.15 18.42 -1.30
C THR A 162 22.91 17.99 -2.08
N GLY A 163 21.73 18.45 -1.66
CA GLY A 163 20.44 17.98 -2.19
C GLY A 163 19.99 16.61 -1.65
N THR A 164 20.78 15.98 -0.76
CA THR A 164 20.46 14.70 -0.11
C THR A 164 21.01 14.68 1.32
N TYR A 165 20.81 13.59 2.06
CA TYR A 165 21.46 13.37 3.35
C TYR A 165 21.79 11.90 3.57
N GLN A 166 22.78 11.65 4.43
CA GLN A 166 23.19 10.31 4.79
C GLN A 166 22.67 9.91 6.17
N LEU A 167 22.13 8.69 6.24
CA LEU A 167 21.68 8.07 7.48
C LEU A 167 22.87 7.56 8.29
N ARG A 168 22.79 7.70 9.61
CA ARG A 168 23.70 7.02 10.55
C ARG A 168 23.38 5.52 10.56
N GLU A 169 24.35 4.69 10.93
CA GLU A 169 24.15 3.23 10.99
C GLU A 169 22.93 2.84 11.85
N SER A 170 22.82 3.41 13.05
CA SER A 170 21.69 3.14 13.96
C SER A 170 20.33 3.56 13.36
N GLU A 171 20.31 4.66 12.60
CA GLU A 171 19.13 5.13 11.88
C GLU A 171 18.77 4.16 10.75
N LEU A 172 19.77 3.66 10.00
CA LEU A 172 19.55 2.69 8.93
C LEU A 172 19.00 1.36 9.46
N VAL A 173 19.56 0.84 10.55
CA VAL A 173 19.07 -0.39 11.21
C VAL A 173 17.63 -0.21 11.66
N PHE A 174 17.30 0.95 12.24
CA PHE A 174 15.93 1.30 12.61
C PHE A 174 15.00 1.33 11.39
N GLY A 175 15.41 2.03 10.33
CA GLY A 175 14.64 2.15 9.08
C GLY A 175 14.35 0.80 8.43
N ALA A 176 15.34 -0.09 8.36
CA ALA A 176 15.19 -1.43 7.80
C ALA A 176 14.18 -2.28 8.60
N LYS A 177 14.29 -2.27 9.94
CA LYS A 177 13.33 -2.97 10.82
C LYS A 177 11.92 -2.40 10.71
N GLN A 178 11.80 -1.07 10.65
CA GLN A 178 10.52 -0.40 10.53
C GLN A 178 9.86 -0.66 9.17
N ALA A 179 10.64 -0.71 8.09
CA ALA A 179 10.16 -1.07 6.76
C ALA A 179 9.57 -2.50 6.74
N TRP A 180 10.24 -3.48 7.36
CA TRP A 180 9.70 -4.84 7.46
C TRP A 180 8.43 -4.89 8.31
N ARG A 181 8.42 -4.22 9.48
CA ARG A 181 7.22 -4.10 10.33
C ARG A 181 6.04 -3.51 9.57
N ASN A 182 6.30 -2.52 8.70
CA ASN A 182 5.28 -1.82 7.93
C ASN A 182 4.92 -2.52 6.61
N ALA A 183 5.46 -3.69 6.28
CA ALA A 183 5.12 -4.43 5.07
C ALA A 183 3.77 -5.16 5.22
N PRO A 184 2.64 -4.64 4.68
CA PRO A 184 1.30 -5.16 4.99
C PRO A 184 1.07 -6.59 4.46
N ARG A 185 1.85 -7.02 3.48
CA ARG A 185 1.77 -8.35 2.85
C ARG A 185 2.62 -9.41 3.55
N CYS A 186 3.48 -9.03 4.50
CA CYS A 186 4.32 -9.99 5.20
C CYS A 186 3.57 -10.60 6.40
N VAL A 187 3.34 -11.91 6.38
CA VAL A 187 2.74 -12.63 7.52
C VAL A 187 3.75 -12.83 8.67
N GLY A 188 5.05 -12.97 8.35
CA GLY A 188 6.13 -13.23 9.30
C GLY A 188 6.59 -12.01 10.11
N ARG A 189 5.77 -10.96 10.21
CA ARG A 189 6.14 -9.70 10.87
C ARG A 189 6.41 -9.84 12.36
N ILE A 190 6.05 -10.92 13.03
CA ILE A 190 6.35 -11.12 14.46
C ILE A 190 7.85 -11.07 14.78
N GLN A 191 8.71 -11.43 13.82
CA GLN A 191 10.18 -11.41 14.00
C GLN A 191 10.84 -10.08 13.61
N TRP A 192 10.08 -9.04 13.28
CA TRP A 192 10.59 -7.77 12.73
C TRP A 192 11.76 -7.15 13.55
N GLY A 193 11.75 -7.29 14.88
CA GLY A 193 12.78 -6.75 15.76
C GLY A 193 14.12 -7.48 15.72
N LYS A 194 14.15 -8.73 15.22
CA LYS A 194 15.33 -9.62 15.21
C LYS A 194 16.11 -9.58 13.89
N LEU A 195 15.80 -8.64 12.99
CA LEU A 195 16.53 -8.47 11.74
C LEU A 195 17.99 -8.09 11.99
N GLN A 196 18.92 -8.85 11.41
CA GLN A 196 20.34 -8.47 11.27
C GLN A 196 20.48 -7.63 9.99
N VAL A 197 21.19 -6.52 10.09
CA VAL A 197 21.38 -5.56 8.99
C VAL A 197 22.87 -5.43 8.74
N TRP A 198 23.28 -5.61 7.50
CA TRP A 198 24.67 -5.51 7.06
C TRP A 198 24.85 -4.28 6.18
N LEU A 199 25.83 -3.43 6.49
CA LEU A 199 26.12 -2.24 5.72
C LEU A 199 27.06 -2.58 4.56
N ALA A 200 26.54 -2.56 3.33
CA ALA A 200 27.36 -2.76 2.13
C ALA A 200 28.08 -1.48 1.66
N SER A 201 27.73 -0.31 2.21
CA SER A 201 28.25 1.00 1.79
C SER A 201 29.73 1.24 2.15
N GLN A 202 30.36 0.35 2.92
CA GLN A 202 31.78 0.41 3.28
C GLN A 202 32.65 -0.65 2.57
N HIS A 203 32.06 -1.44 1.67
CA HIS A 203 32.81 -2.43 0.87
C HIS A 203 33.16 -1.88 -0.52
N PRO A 204 34.36 -2.16 -1.06
CA PRO A 204 34.74 -1.75 -2.40
C PRO A 204 33.78 -2.33 -3.45
N VAL A 205 33.59 -1.59 -4.54
CA VAL A 205 32.74 -1.92 -5.68
C VAL A 205 33.20 -3.25 -6.30
N TRP A 206 32.56 -4.36 -5.93
CA TRP A 206 32.73 -5.63 -6.63
C TRP A 206 31.95 -5.55 -7.95
N GLY A 207 32.60 -4.99 -8.96
CA GLY A 207 32.01 -4.78 -10.28
C GLY A 207 33.00 -4.36 -11.37
N GLN A 208 34.31 -4.46 -11.14
CA GLN A 208 35.28 -4.45 -12.23
C GLN A 208 35.67 -5.89 -12.52
N GLY A 209 35.42 -6.31 -13.75
CA GLY A 209 35.56 -7.69 -14.19
C GLY A 209 36.99 -8.17 -14.09
N ASP A 210 37.21 -9.18 -13.27
CA ASP A 210 38.21 -10.18 -13.54
C ASP A 210 37.45 -11.50 -13.75
N THR A 211 37.57 -12.04 -14.96
CA THR A 211 37.29 -13.44 -15.27
C THR A 211 38.26 -14.31 -14.48
N GLY A 212 37.96 -14.53 -13.21
CA GLY A 212 38.68 -15.40 -12.30
C GLY A 212 37.67 -16.19 -11.50
N GLU A 213 37.54 -17.46 -11.84
CA GLU A 213 36.71 -18.47 -11.20
C GLU A 213 36.98 -18.53 -9.68
N GLU A 214 36.09 -17.99 -8.85
CA GLU A 214 36.08 -18.32 -7.42
C GLU A 214 34.65 -18.57 -6.93
N LYS A 215 34.39 -19.82 -6.58
CA LYS A 215 33.11 -20.33 -6.08
C LYS A 215 32.87 -19.78 -4.67
N MET A 216 31.96 -18.81 -4.54
CA MET A 216 31.38 -18.48 -3.24
C MET A 216 30.20 -19.43 -2.99
N GLY A 217 30.44 -20.49 -2.23
CA GLY A 217 29.39 -21.35 -1.69
C GLY A 217 28.57 -20.59 -0.64
N CYS A 218 27.25 -20.58 -0.80
CA CYS A 218 26.33 -20.18 0.26
C CYS A 218 26.16 -21.35 1.23
N ASP A 219 26.93 -21.38 2.31
CA ASP A 219 26.62 -22.22 3.45
C ASP A 219 25.54 -21.52 4.29
N ILE A 220 24.34 -22.10 4.26
CA ILE A 220 23.26 -21.82 5.19
C ILE A 220 23.43 -22.82 6.34
N SER A 221 23.78 -22.34 7.54
CA SER A 221 23.64 -23.07 8.81
C SER A 221 22.41 -22.60 9.56
#